data_AF-A0A2S9ISW9-F1
#
_entry.id   AF-A0A2S9ISW9-F1
#
_cell.length_a   1.000
_cell.length_b   1.000
_cell.length_c   1.000
_cell.angle_alpha   90.00
_cell.angle_beta   90.00
_cell.angle_gamma   90.00
#
_symmetry.space_group_name_H-M   'P 1'
#
loop_
_entity.id
_entity.type
_entity.pdbx_description
1 polymer ?
#
loop_
_entity_poly.entity_id
_entity_poly.type
_entity_poly.pdbx_seq_one_letter_code
_entity_poly.pdbx_strand_id
1 'polypeptide(L)' 'MLSVGTEHFCAPTPISLLTGFLGSGKATVLNHLLRHPDLARTAVIINEYGEIGLATGKAGSARAP' A
#
# COMPACT_ATOMS: atom_id res chain seq x y z
N MET A 1 -27.66 24.57 -23.07
CA MET A 1 -26.43 23.78 -23.23
C MET A 1 -25.97 23.41 -21.83
N LEU A 2 -26.36 22.23 -21.34
CA LEU A 2 -26.05 21.78 -19.98
C LEU A 2 -24.60 21.28 -19.96
N SER A 3 -23.75 21.88 -19.12
CA SER A 3 -22.43 21.35 -18.81
C SER A 3 -22.63 20.15 -17.88
N VAL A 4 -22.50 18.95 -18.41
CA VAL A 4 -22.42 17.73 -17.59
C VAL A 4 -21.10 17.80 -16.83
N GLY A 5 -21.16 17.99 -15.51
CA GLY A 5 -19.99 17.88 -14.65
C GLY A 5 -19.46 16.45 -14.72
N THR A 6 -18.19 16.28 -15.09
CA THR A 6 -17.52 14.98 -15.05
C THR A 6 -17.33 14.58 -13.60
N GLU A 7 -18.14 13.65 -13.10
CA GLU A 7 -17.94 13.09 -11.77
C GLU A 7 -16.69 12.20 -11.79
N HIS A 8 -15.67 12.58 -11.01
CA HIS A 8 -14.46 11.79 -10.87
C HIS A 8 -14.73 10.60 -9.92
N PHE A 9 -15.16 9.47 -10.46
CA PHE A 9 -15.19 8.21 -9.71
C PHE A 9 -13.76 7.65 -9.59
N CYS A 10 -13.15 7.82 -8.42
CA CYS A 10 -11.92 7.12 -8.08
C CYS A 10 -12.24 5.63 -7.86
N ALA A 11 -11.55 4.74 -8.58
CA ALA A 11 -11.67 3.31 -8.35
C ALA A 11 -11.26 2.97 -6.90
N PRO A 12 -11.90 2.00 -6.24
CA PRO A 12 -11.55 1.62 -4.87
C PRO A 12 -10.10 1.12 -4.79
N THR A 13 -9.38 1.55 -3.75
CA THR A 13 -8.02 1.08 -3.49
C THR A 13 -8.03 -0.40 -3.11
N PRO A 14 -7.25 -1.27 -3.75
CA PRO A 14 -7.17 -2.68 -3.38
C PRO A 14 -6.52 -2.84 -2.00
N ILE A 15 -7.16 -3.63 -1.12
CA ILE A 15 -6.70 -3.91 0.24
C ILE A 15 -6.38 -5.39 0.37
N SER A 16 -5.23 -5.71 0.98
CA SER A 16 -4.81 -7.08 1.30
C SER A 16 -4.51 -7.18 2.79
N LEU A 17 -4.96 -8.26 3.43
CA LEU A 17 -4.77 -8.52 4.86
C LEU A 17 -3.83 -9.70 5.06
N LEU A 18 -2.67 -9.46 5.68
CA LEU A 18 -1.73 -10.51 6.06
C LEU A 18 -1.90 -10.86 7.55
N THR A 19 -2.42 -12.04 7.84
CA THR A 19 -2.69 -12.53 9.21
C THR A 19 -2.06 -13.92 9.44
N GLY A 20 -2.02 -14.38 10.70
CA GLY A 20 -1.41 -15.64 11.11
C GLY A 20 -0.86 -15.61 12.55
N PHE A 21 -0.63 -16.78 13.14
CA PHE A 21 -0.11 -16.94 14.51
C PHE A 21 1.31 -16.38 14.70
N LEU A 22 1.74 -16.16 15.94
CA LEU A 22 3.12 -15.78 16.25
C LEU A 22 4.08 -16.85 15.72
N GLY A 23 5.19 -16.44 15.09
CA GLY A 23 6.14 -17.36 14.47
C GLY A 23 5.73 -17.91 13.10
N SER A 24 4.55 -17.57 12.55
CA SER A 24 4.08 -18.08 11.25
C SER A 24 4.79 -17.50 10.01
N GLY A 25 5.84 -16.68 10.19
CA GLY A 25 6.61 -16.13 9.08
C GLY A 25 5.99 -14.93 8.35
N LYS A 26 4.96 -14.25 8.89
CA LYS A 26 4.32 -13.06 8.27
C LYS A 26 5.32 -11.98 7.86
N ALA A 27 6.27 -11.65 8.74
CA ALA A 27 7.29 -10.64 8.46
C ALA A 27 8.20 -11.03 7.28
N THR A 28 8.51 -12.33 7.14
CA THR A 28 9.30 -12.86 6.02
C THR A 28 8.56 -12.67 4.69
N VAL A 29 7.27 -13.02 4.65
CA VAL A 29 6.43 -12.82 3.46
C VAL A 29 6.31 -11.34 3.13
N LEU A 30 6.05 -10.49 4.12
CA LEU A 30 5.93 -9.04 3.94
C LEU A 30 7.22 -8.45 3.35
N ASN A 31 8.39 -8.79 3.89
CA ASN A 31 9.68 -8.32 3.38
C ASN A 31 9.98 -8.82 1.96
N HIS A 32 9.54 -10.03 1.62
CA HIS A 32 9.65 -10.53 0.25
C HIS A 32 8.75 -9.75 -0.71
N LEU A 33 7.48 -9.52 -0.34
CA LEU A 33 6.50 -8.78 -1.14
C LEU A 33 6.92 -7.31 -1.34
N LEU A 34 7.43 -6.64 -0.31
CA LEU A 34 7.89 -5.25 -0.40
C LEU A 34 9.05 -5.03 -1.40
N ARG A 35 9.73 -6.09 -1.83
CA ARG A 35 10.78 -6.03 -2.86
C ARG A 35 10.24 -6.19 -4.27
N HIS A 36 8.96 -6.55 -4.42
CA HIS A 36 8.34 -6.72 -5.73
C HIS A 36 8.05 -5.35 -6.36
N PRO A 37 8.46 -5.11 -7.63
CA PRO A 37 8.29 -3.82 -8.29
C PRO A 37 6.83 -3.38 -8.36
N ASP A 38 5.89 -4.32 -8.50
CA ASP A 38 4.45 -4.02 -8.55
C ASP A 38 3.91 -3.42 -7.25
N LEU A 39 4.60 -3.63 -6.12
CA LEU A 39 4.23 -3.09 -4.80
C LEU A 39 4.95 -1.78 -4.47
N ALA A 40 5.70 -1.21 -5.42
CA ALA A 40 6.43 0.06 -5.22
C ALA A 40 5.51 1.25 -4.87
N ARG A 41 4.21 1.16 -5.14
CA ARG A 41 3.19 2.17 -4.81
C ARG A 41 2.20 1.73 -3.73
N THR A 42 2.52 0.67 -2.99
CA THR A 42 1.66 0.16 -1.93
C THR A 42 2.01 0.79 -0.58
N ALA A 43 1.00 1.27 0.14
CA ALA A 43 1.14 1.67 1.53
C ALA A 43 1.02 0.43 2.43
N VAL A 44 1.92 0.31 3.42
CA VAL A 44 1.89 -0.80 4.39
C VAL A 44 1.63 -0.25 5.78
N ILE A 45 0.61 -0.82 6.43
CA ILE A 45 0.24 -0.53 7.82
C ILE A 45 0.59 -1.76 8.64
N ILE A 46 1.46 -1.58 9.64
CA ILE A 46 1.85 -2.63 10.57
C ILE A 46 1.30 -2.26 11.95
N ASN A 47 0.59 -3.20 12.56
CA ASN A 47 0.20 -3.07 13.96
C ASN A 47 1.29 -3.70 14.83
N GLU A 48 2.19 -2.89 15.39
CA GLU A 48 3.05 -3.30 16.50
C GLU A 48 2.32 -2.97 17.80
N TYR A 49 2.43 -3.82 18.81
CA TYR A 49 1.75 -3.60 20.09
C TYR A 49 2.28 -2.30 20.73
N GLY A 50 1.57 -1.17 20.54
CA GLY A 50 1.89 0.13 21.14
C GLY A 50 2.17 1.30 20.17
N GLU A 51 2.51 1.07 18.90
CA GLU A 51 2.81 2.14 17.93
C GLU A 51 2.42 1.67 16.51
N ILE A 52 1.65 2.47 15.77
CA ILE A 52 1.29 2.16 14.38
C ILE A 52 2.47 2.56 13.50
N GLY A 53 3.35 1.61 13.19
CA GLY A 53 4.48 1.82 12.29
C GLY A 53 4.00 2.05 10.86
N LEU A 54 3.99 3.31 10.40
CA LEU A 54 3.76 3.65 9.00
C LEU A 54 5.02 3.31 8.18
N ALA A 55 5.01 2.16 7.51
CA ALA A 55 6.08 1.79 6.58
C ALA A 55 5.73 2.32 5.19
N THR A 56 6.23 3.52 4.85
CA THR A 56 6.13 4.09 3.51
C THR A 56 7.21 3.50 2.61
N GLY A 57 6.80 2.80 1.53
CA GLY A 57 7.71 2.51 0.41
C GLY A 57 8.10 3.83 -0.26
N LYS A 58 9.40 4.09 -0.45
CA LYS A 58 9.89 5.33 -1.08
C LYS A 58 9.27 5.51 -2.46
N ALA A 59 8.38 6.49 -2.58
CA ALA A 59 7.91 6.99 -3.85
C ALA A 59 9.07 7.71 -4.58
N GLY A 60 9.62 7.05 -5.59
CA GLY A 60 10.41 7.72 -6.61
C GLY A 60 9.50 8.63 -7.43
N SER A 61 9.52 9.93 -7.11
CA SER A 61 9.09 10.98 -8.02
C SER A 61 10.11 11.08 -9.15
N ALA A 62 9.83 10.44 -10.27
CA ALA A 62 10.39 10.83 -11.56
C ALA A 62 9.28 11.56 -12.32
N ARG A 63 9.15 12.86 -12.06
CA ARG A 63 8.49 13.78 -12.98
C ARG A 63 9.55 14.75 -13.51
N ALA A 64 9.66 14.75 -14.84
CA ALA A 64 10.04 15.84 -15.76
C ALA A 64 11.20 15.46 -16.70
N PRO A 65 11.25 16.02 -17.92
CA PRO A 65 10.17 16.54 -18.78
C PRO A 65 9.57 15.47 -19.71
#